data_AF-A0A165Z6W0-F1
#
_entry.id   AF-A0A165Z6W0-F1
#
_cell.length_a   1.000
_cell.length_b   1.000
_cell.length_c   1.000
_cell.angle_alpha   90.00
_cell.angle_beta   90.00
_cell.angle_gamma   90.00
#
_symmetry.space_group_name_H-M   'P 1'
#
loop_
_entity.id
_entity.type
_entity.pdbx_description
1 polymer ?
#
loop_
_entity_poly.entity_id
_entity_poly.type
_entity_poly.pdbx_seq_one_letter_code
_entity_poly.pdbx_strand_id
1 'polypeptide(L)'
;MLLHSSLECTNAQSLRDGFYQKSCPAVESIVKKVTAQYISKSPSLAAPLLRMHFHDCFIRGCDGSVLLDSTTKHKAEKEAIPNKGMRGFQVIDAAKSAIEKQCPGIVSCADILALVARDAVSAISGPFWPVPLGRRDGRVSIQSEADNQLPSPNANINQLKSVFSSKGLNARDLAVLSGN
;
A
#
# COMPACT_ATOMS: atom_id res chain seq x y z
N MET A 1 8.58 -44.73 16.95
CA MET A 1 8.56 -43.47 17.73
C MET A 1 8.53 -42.35 16.69
N LEU A 2 7.33 -41.88 16.34
CA LEU A 2 7.10 -40.99 15.20
C LEU A 2 7.45 -39.54 15.57
N LEU A 3 8.29 -38.93 14.75
CA LEU A 3 8.67 -37.51 14.80
C LEU A 3 7.43 -36.66 14.51
N HIS A 4 7.02 -35.86 15.50
CA HIS A 4 6.03 -34.80 15.30
C HIS A 4 6.71 -33.64 14.57
N SER A 5 6.57 -33.60 13.25
CA SER A 5 6.81 -32.37 12.49
C SER A 5 5.65 -31.43 12.76
N SER A 6 5.84 -30.49 13.68
CA SER A 6 5.01 -29.30 13.77
C SER A 6 5.22 -28.49 12.48
N LEU A 7 4.35 -28.72 11.49
CA LEU A 7 4.05 -27.71 10.49
C LEU A 7 3.50 -26.51 11.25
N GLU A 8 4.32 -25.48 11.42
CA GLU A 8 3.82 -24.13 11.69
C GLU A 8 2.96 -23.75 10.48
N CYS A 9 1.64 -23.90 10.64
CA CYS A 9 0.67 -23.28 9.77
C CYS A 9 0.96 -21.78 9.83
N THR A 10 1.42 -21.20 8.72
CA THR A 10 1.51 -19.75 8.57
C THR A 10 0.12 -19.19 8.87
N ASN A 11 -0.02 -18.56 10.04
CA ASN A 11 -1.25 -17.92 10.44
C ASN A 11 -1.41 -16.69 9.55
N ALA A 12 -2.01 -16.89 8.37
CA ALA A 12 -2.51 -15.80 7.54
C ALA A 12 -3.66 -15.18 8.33
N GLN A 13 -3.31 -14.32 9.28
CA GLN A 13 -4.26 -13.54 10.06
C GLN A 13 -5.08 -12.75 9.04
N SER A 14 -6.38 -13.06 8.94
CA SER A 14 -7.26 -12.37 7.99
C SER A 14 -7.26 -10.88 8.28
N LEU A 15 -7.23 -10.08 7.21
CA LEU A 15 -7.39 -8.64 7.33
C LEU A 15 -8.75 -8.35 7.97
N ARG A 16 -8.77 -7.42 8.94
CA ARG A 16 -10.01 -7.06 9.62
C ARG A 16 -9.98 -5.62 10.12
N ASP A 17 -11.17 -5.07 10.28
CA ASP A 17 -11.35 -3.79 10.95
C ASP A 17 -10.90 -3.91 12.42
N GLY A 18 -10.30 -2.84 12.94
CA GLY A 18 -9.81 -2.81 14.31
C GLY A 18 -8.68 -3.82 14.60
N PHE A 19 -7.88 -4.20 13.61
CA PHE A 19 -6.75 -5.14 13.79
C PHE A 19 -5.86 -4.74 14.97
N TYR A 20 -5.48 -3.46 15.02
CA TYR A 20 -4.60 -2.87 16.03
C TYR A 20 -5.31 -2.32 17.26
N GLN A 21 -6.62 -2.56 17.44
CA GLN A 21 -7.41 -1.94 18.52
C GLN A 21 -6.85 -2.21 19.94
N LYS A 22 -6.13 -3.32 20.14
CA LYS A 22 -5.47 -3.65 21.41
C LYS A 22 -3.99 -3.26 21.46
N SER A 23 -3.27 -3.41 20.35
CA SER A 23 -1.81 -3.28 20.30
C SER A 23 -1.32 -1.88 19.91
N CYS A 24 -2.09 -1.15 19.11
CA CYS A 24 -1.84 0.26 18.81
C CYS A 24 -3.17 1.00 18.55
N PRO A 25 -3.97 1.28 19.60
CA PRO A 25 -5.33 1.81 19.45
C PRO A 25 -5.39 3.17 18.72
N ALA A 26 -4.29 3.94 18.77
CA ALA A 26 -4.21 5.26 18.17
C ALA A 26 -3.80 5.26 16.69
N VAL A 27 -3.46 4.12 16.08
CA VAL A 27 -2.84 4.04 14.74
C VAL A 27 -3.59 4.84 13.67
N GLU A 28 -4.89 4.65 13.52
CA GLU A 28 -5.68 5.35 12.49
C GLU A 28 -5.72 6.86 12.74
N SER A 29 -5.81 7.28 14.00
CA SER A 29 -5.83 8.71 14.36
C SER A 29 -4.49 9.40 14.09
N ILE A 30 -3.38 8.69 14.31
CA ILE A 30 -2.03 9.19 14.03
C ILE A 30 -1.84 9.34 12.53
N VAL A 31 -2.14 8.30 11.74
CA VAL A 31 -2.00 8.35 10.27
C VAL A 31 -2.85 9.47 9.70
N LYS A 32 -4.12 9.58 10.10
CA LYS A 32 -5.02 10.63 9.63
C LYS A 32 -4.48 12.03 9.91
N LYS A 33 -3.96 12.25 11.13
CA LYS A 33 -3.38 13.54 11.53
C LYS A 33 -2.15 13.88 10.69
N VAL A 34 -1.22 12.94 10.52
CA VAL A 34 0.01 13.16 9.73
C VAL A 34 -0.35 13.43 8.27
N THR A 35 -1.20 12.61 7.66
CA THR A 35 -1.64 12.78 6.28
C THR A 35 -2.29 14.15 6.05
N ALA A 36 -3.19 14.57 6.94
CA ALA A 36 -3.83 15.89 6.85
C ALA A 36 -2.82 17.06 6.96
N GLN A 37 -1.77 16.93 7.78
CA GLN A 37 -0.72 17.95 7.89
C GLN A 37 0.09 18.12 6.60
N TYR A 38 0.35 17.04 5.87
CA TYR A 38 1.04 17.12 4.58
C TYR A 38 0.12 17.63 3.47
N ILE A 39 -1.12 17.15 3.40
CA ILE A 39 -2.07 17.54 2.36
C ILE A 39 -2.53 19.00 2.52
N SER A 40 -2.72 19.49 3.75
CA SER A 40 -3.05 20.91 3.96
C SER A 40 -1.97 21.87 3.42
N LYS A 41 -0.70 21.44 3.38
CA LYS A 41 0.41 22.21 2.80
C LYS A 41 0.58 21.97 1.31
N SER A 42 0.27 20.76 0.83
CA SER A 42 0.34 20.41 -0.58
C SER A 42 -0.83 19.50 -0.95
N PRO A 43 -1.99 20.08 -1.32
CA PRO A 43 -3.18 19.30 -1.70
C PRO A 43 -2.90 18.32 -2.84
N SER A 44 -1.96 18.67 -3.71
CA SER A 44 -1.47 17.85 -4.81
C SER A 44 -0.92 16.48 -4.37
N LEU A 45 -0.61 16.25 -3.09
CA LEU A 45 -0.10 14.97 -2.60
C LEU A 45 -1.19 13.89 -2.48
N ALA A 46 -2.48 14.24 -2.50
CA ALA A 46 -3.54 13.25 -2.33
C ALA A 46 -3.52 12.17 -3.44
N ALA A 47 -3.49 12.60 -4.70
CA ALA A 47 -3.45 11.71 -5.86
C ALA A 47 -2.22 10.77 -5.89
N PRO A 48 -0.96 11.24 -5.73
CA PRO A 48 0.19 10.34 -5.76
C PRO A 48 0.25 9.38 -4.55
N LEU A 49 -0.34 9.72 -3.40
CA LEU A 49 -0.46 8.80 -2.26
C LEU A 49 -1.45 7.67 -2.54
N LEU A 50 -2.61 7.99 -3.12
CA LEU A 50 -3.57 6.99 -3.56
C LEU A 50 -2.97 6.08 -4.64
N ARG A 51 -2.28 6.69 -5.61
CA ARG A 51 -1.53 5.98 -6.65
C ARG A 51 -0.48 5.04 -6.06
N MET A 52 0.30 5.48 -5.06
CA MET A 52 1.32 4.63 -4.44
C MET A 52 0.72 3.33 -3.87
N HIS A 53 -0.44 3.40 -3.23
CA HIS A 53 -1.13 2.20 -2.75
C HIS A 53 -1.62 1.29 -3.88
N PHE A 54 -2.15 1.85 -4.97
CA PHE A 54 -2.51 1.07 -6.16
C PHE A 54 -1.28 0.34 -6.75
N HIS A 55 -0.16 1.05 -6.88
CA HIS A 55 1.07 0.49 -7.44
C HIS A 55 1.64 -0.63 -6.56
N ASP A 56 1.63 -0.46 -5.25
CA ASP A 56 1.99 -1.51 -4.28
C ASP A 56 1.13 -2.76 -4.47
N CYS A 57 -0.20 -2.61 -4.39
CA CYS A 57 -1.12 -3.74 -4.48
C CYS A 57 -1.07 -4.51 -5.80
N PHE A 58 -0.69 -3.85 -6.91
CA PHE A 58 -0.58 -4.51 -8.21
C PHE A 58 0.69 -5.36 -8.34
N ILE A 59 1.73 -5.14 -7.52
CA ILE A 59 3.00 -5.86 -7.56
C ILE A 59 3.11 -6.74 -6.33
N ARG A 60 3.06 -8.07 -6.52
CA ARG A 60 3.13 -9.10 -5.46
C ARG A 60 2.06 -9.02 -4.35
N GLY A 61 1.22 -7.98 -4.34
CA GLY A 61 0.16 -7.76 -3.36
C GLY A 61 0.44 -6.50 -2.52
N CYS A 62 -0.51 -6.11 -1.68
CA CYS A 62 -0.36 -4.92 -0.84
C CYS A 62 0.59 -5.22 0.35
N ASP A 63 1.90 -5.20 0.12
CA ASP A 63 2.91 -5.59 1.10
C ASP A 63 3.93 -4.46 1.39
N GLY A 64 3.75 -3.26 0.86
CA GLY A 64 4.67 -2.14 1.06
C GLY A 64 6.01 -2.30 0.34
N SER A 65 6.16 -3.27 -0.57
CA SER A 65 7.39 -3.48 -1.35
C SER A 65 7.77 -2.27 -2.20
N VAL A 66 6.80 -1.47 -2.66
CA VAL A 66 7.04 -0.21 -3.39
C VAL A 66 7.84 0.82 -2.58
N LEU A 67 7.87 0.68 -1.25
CA LEU A 67 8.55 1.60 -0.34
C LEU A 67 10.05 1.29 -0.22
N LEU A 68 10.50 0.11 -0.66
CA LEU A 68 11.90 -0.31 -0.55
C LEU A 68 12.79 0.45 -1.54
N ASP A 69 14.00 0.78 -1.09
CA ASP A 69 15.01 1.45 -1.91
C ASP A 69 15.91 0.44 -2.63
N SER A 70 16.43 0.88 -3.78
CA SER A 70 17.46 0.13 -4.51
C SER A 70 18.73 -0.04 -3.67
N THR A 71 19.39 -1.18 -3.86
CA THR A 71 20.73 -1.44 -3.33
C THR A 71 21.73 -1.47 -4.47
N THR A 72 23.03 -1.56 -4.16
CA THR A 72 24.08 -1.69 -5.19
C THR A 72 23.91 -2.91 -6.10
N LYS A 73 23.21 -3.96 -5.64
CA LYS A 73 23.03 -5.23 -6.36
C LYS A 73 21.63 -5.41 -6.94
N HIS A 74 20.63 -4.69 -6.43
CA HIS A 74 19.22 -4.90 -6.77
C HIS A 74 18.51 -3.57 -6.97
N LYS A 75 17.85 -3.41 -8.12
CA LYS A 75 16.99 -2.27 -8.42
C LYS A 75 15.58 -2.55 -7.92
N ALA A 76 15.08 -1.67 -7.05
CA ALA A 76 13.74 -1.74 -6.50
C ALA A 76 12.68 -1.25 -7.51
N GLU A 77 11.42 -1.45 -7.17
CA GLU A 77 10.28 -0.97 -7.97
C GLU A 77 10.31 0.53 -8.20
N LYS A 78 10.90 1.33 -7.30
CA LYS A 78 11.04 2.78 -7.47
C LYS A 78 11.77 3.17 -8.76
N GLU A 79 12.65 2.31 -9.29
CA GLU A 79 13.39 2.55 -10.53
C GLU A 79 12.58 2.24 -11.80
N ALA A 80 11.44 1.57 -11.66
CA ALA A 80 10.60 1.16 -12.79
C ALA A 80 10.03 2.38 -13.52
N ILE A 81 9.89 2.30 -14.84
CA ILE A 81 9.34 3.38 -15.67
C ILE A 81 7.96 3.82 -15.16
N PRO A 82 7.02 2.91 -14.83
CA PRO A 82 5.75 3.30 -14.27
C PRO A 82 5.87 4.03 -12.93
N ASN A 83 6.94 3.81 -12.14
CA ASN A 83 7.11 4.44 -10.84
C ASN A 83 7.91 5.75 -10.89
N LYS A 84 8.49 6.11 -12.05
CA LYS A 84 9.14 7.40 -12.22
C LYS A 84 8.17 8.55 -11.92
N GLY A 85 8.61 9.48 -11.08
CA GLY A 85 7.80 10.62 -10.62
C GLY A 85 6.79 10.28 -9.52
N MET A 86 6.78 9.05 -8.99
CA MET A 86 6.06 8.75 -7.75
C MET A 86 6.60 9.61 -6.61
N ARG A 87 5.70 10.22 -5.83
CA ARG A 87 6.04 11.14 -4.74
C ARG A 87 5.13 10.91 -3.54
N GLY A 88 5.53 11.40 -2.37
CA GLY A 88 4.76 11.25 -1.13
C GLY A 88 5.33 10.21 -0.16
N PHE A 89 6.45 9.57 -0.47
CA PHE A 89 7.13 8.61 0.42
C PHE A 89 7.39 9.21 1.82
N GLN A 90 7.74 10.50 1.89
CA GLN A 90 7.95 11.22 3.14
C GLN A 90 6.72 11.27 4.06
N VAL A 91 5.51 11.14 3.51
CA VAL A 91 4.27 11.08 4.31
C VAL A 91 4.17 9.72 4.99
N ILE A 92 4.53 8.64 4.29
CA ILE A 92 4.60 7.28 4.83
C ILE A 92 5.66 7.23 5.94
N ASP A 93 6.85 7.77 5.69
CA ASP A 93 7.95 7.81 6.66
C ASP A 93 7.59 8.61 7.92
N ALA A 94 6.92 9.75 7.75
CA ALA A 94 6.46 10.56 8.87
C ALA A 94 5.38 9.86 9.70
N ALA A 95 4.43 9.18 9.04
CA ALA A 95 3.40 8.39 9.71
C ALA A 95 4.03 7.22 10.46
N LYS A 96 4.94 6.47 9.82
CA LYS A 96 5.69 5.37 10.45
C LYS A 96 6.49 5.87 11.65
N SER A 97 7.22 6.97 11.51
CA SER A 97 7.99 7.57 12.61
C SER A 97 7.12 8.01 13.78
N ALA A 98 5.93 8.55 13.52
CA ALA A 98 4.99 8.94 14.57
C ALA A 98 4.40 7.71 15.29
N ILE A 99 4.09 6.66 14.54
CA ILE A 99 3.58 5.39 15.07
C ILE A 99 4.64 4.66 15.90
N GLU A 100 5.87 4.55 15.42
CA GLU A 100 6.96 3.85 16.12
C GLU A 100 7.30 4.50 17.47
N LYS A 101 7.04 5.80 17.65
CA LYS A 101 7.17 6.48 18.95
C LYS A 101 6.10 6.02 19.96
N GLN A 102 4.97 5.50 19.51
CA GLN A 102 3.84 5.13 20.35
C GLN A 102 3.69 3.61 20.49
N CYS A 103 3.92 2.85 19.42
CA CYS A 103 3.78 1.41 19.38
C CYS A 103 4.91 0.78 18.54
N PRO A 104 6.12 0.67 19.12
CA PRO A 104 7.32 0.22 18.40
C PRO A 104 7.17 -1.19 17.82
N GLY A 105 7.46 -1.35 16.53
CA GLY A 105 7.49 -2.65 15.84
C GLY A 105 6.14 -3.33 15.65
N ILE A 106 5.01 -2.62 15.85
CA ILE A 106 3.67 -3.21 15.83
C ILE A 106 3.00 -3.08 14.45
N VAL A 107 3.03 -1.88 13.87
CA VAL A 107 2.24 -1.55 12.67
C VAL A 107 3.10 -1.68 11.41
N SER A 108 2.63 -2.40 10.41
CA SER A 108 3.36 -2.57 9.14
C SER A 108 3.33 -1.29 8.30
N CYS A 109 4.36 -1.10 7.47
CA CYS A 109 4.38 -0.06 6.45
C CYS A 109 3.26 -0.27 5.41
N ALA A 110 2.94 -1.53 5.08
CA ALA A 110 1.84 -1.89 4.19
C ALA A 110 0.47 -1.35 4.68
N ASP A 111 0.18 -1.49 5.98
CA ASP A 111 -1.06 -0.95 6.55
C ASP A 111 -1.04 0.57 6.68
N ILE A 112 0.13 1.17 6.96
CA ILE A 112 0.28 2.63 6.93
C ILE A 112 -0.01 3.16 5.53
N LEU A 113 0.50 2.53 4.47
CA LEU A 113 0.24 2.92 3.09
C LEU A 113 -1.25 2.87 2.75
N ALA A 114 -1.95 1.80 3.16
CA ALA A 114 -3.39 1.67 2.96
C ALA A 114 -4.20 2.77 3.70
N LEU A 115 -3.83 3.06 4.95
CA LEU A 115 -4.47 4.14 5.74
C LEU A 115 -4.18 5.52 5.14
N VAL A 116 -2.94 5.78 4.73
CA VAL A 116 -2.56 7.05 4.09
C VAL A 116 -3.35 7.28 2.81
N ALA A 117 -3.54 6.25 1.98
CA ALA A 117 -4.35 6.37 0.76
C ALA A 117 -5.81 6.76 1.08
N ARG A 118 -6.43 6.11 2.07
CA ARG A 118 -7.79 6.44 2.52
C ARG A 118 -7.88 7.86 3.07
N ASP A 119 -6.97 8.22 3.96
CA ASP A 119 -6.96 9.54 4.59
C ASP A 119 -6.63 10.65 3.58
N ALA A 120 -5.86 10.34 2.54
CA ALA A 120 -5.55 11.26 1.46
C ALA A 120 -6.78 11.61 0.63
N VAL A 121 -7.59 10.61 0.25
CA VAL A 121 -8.86 10.82 -0.46
C VAL A 121 -9.85 11.59 0.41
N SER A 122 -9.99 11.20 1.68
CA SER A 122 -10.88 11.88 2.62
C SER A 122 -10.49 13.35 2.83
N ALA A 123 -9.19 13.67 2.86
CA ALA A 123 -8.68 15.03 3.05
C ALA A 123 -9.04 15.99 1.89
N ILE A 124 -9.33 15.46 0.70
CA ILE A 124 -9.78 16.24 -0.47
C ILE A 124 -11.29 16.10 -0.71
N SER A 125 -12.06 15.82 0.35
CA SER A 125 -13.51 15.66 0.32
C SER A 125 -14.01 14.46 -0.51
N GLY A 126 -13.13 13.49 -0.78
CA GLY A 126 -13.52 12.20 -1.32
C GLY A 126 -14.21 11.31 -0.27
N PRO A 127 -14.71 10.13 -0.69
CA PRO A 127 -15.39 9.22 0.21
C PRO A 127 -14.45 8.67 1.30
N PHE A 128 -15.05 8.29 2.42
CA PHE A 128 -14.37 7.54 3.48
C PHE A 128 -14.76 6.07 3.39
N TRP A 129 -13.82 5.17 3.64
CA TRP A 129 -14.08 3.74 3.80
C TRP A 129 -13.30 3.16 4.99
N PRO A 130 -13.84 2.12 5.65
CA PRO A 130 -13.07 1.30 6.58
C PRO A 130 -11.92 0.61 5.84
N VAL A 131 -10.75 0.56 6.45
CA VAL A 131 -9.58 -0.12 5.89
C VAL A 131 -9.32 -1.37 6.73
N PRO A 132 -9.56 -2.58 6.21
CA PRO A 132 -9.13 -3.81 6.88
C PRO A 132 -7.61 -3.81 7.02
N LEU A 133 -7.10 -4.03 8.23
CA LEU A 133 -5.67 -4.01 8.56
C LEU A 133 -5.19 -5.42 8.96
N GLY A 134 -3.88 -5.58 9.07
CA GLY A 134 -3.18 -6.83 9.35
C GLY A 134 -2.18 -7.24 8.27
N ARG A 135 -1.88 -6.37 7.29
CA ARG A 135 -0.89 -6.63 6.25
C ARG A 135 0.51 -6.74 6.88
N ARG A 136 1.40 -7.48 6.23
CA ARG A 136 2.81 -7.58 6.62
C ARG A 136 3.70 -7.03 5.52
N ASP A 137 4.85 -6.52 5.95
CA ASP A 137 5.81 -5.89 5.05
C ASP A 137 6.54 -6.94 4.20
N GLY A 138 6.47 -6.77 2.88
CA GLY A 138 7.23 -7.49 1.89
C GLY A 138 8.71 -7.17 2.00
N ARG A 139 9.55 -8.12 1.58
CA ARG A 139 11.02 -8.00 1.62
C ARG A 139 11.67 -8.05 0.24
N VAL A 140 10.84 -8.05 -0.81
CA VAL A 140 11.28 -8.21 -2.18
C VAL A 140 10.64 -7.10 -2.99
N SER A 141 11.48 -6.26 -3.59
CA SER A 141 11.08 -5.24 -4.53
C SER A 141 11.95 -5.35 -5.77
N ILE A 142 11.33 -5.51 -6.94
CA ILE A 142 12.01 -5.83 -8.19
C ILE A 142 11.52 -4.90 -9.28
N GLN A 143 12.43 -4.09 -9.82
CA GLN A 143 12.12 -3.14 -10.91
C GLN A 143 11.33 -3.80 -12.06
N SER A 144 11.79 -4.94 -12.56
CA SER A 144 11.18 -5.60 -13.72
C SER A 144 9.79 -6.15 -13.45
N GLU A 145 9.41 -6.40 -12.18
CA GLU A 145 8.03 -6.78 -11.86
C GLU A 145 7.10 -5.58 -12.05
N ALA A 146 7.48 -4.40 -11.55
CA ALA A 146 6.74 -3.17 -11.77
C ALA A 146 6.66 -2.77 -13.25
N ASP A 147 7.75 -2.87 -14.00
CA ASP A 147 7.76 -2.55 -15.44
C ASP A 147 6.79 -3.42 -16.25
N ASN A 148 6.59 -4.69 -15.85
CA ASN A 148 5.81 -5.66 -16.62
C ASN A 148 4.36 -5.85 -16.14
N GLN A 149 4.08 -5.64 -14.86
CA GLN A 149 2.77 -5.98 -14.27
C GLN A 149 1.87 -4.76 -14.04
N LEU A 150 2.42 -3.54 -14.01
CA LEU A 150 1.59 -2.34 -13.91
C LEU A 150 0.88 -2.08 -15.25
N PRO A 151 -0.43 -1.73 -15.23
CA PRO A 151 -1.14 -1.38 -16.45
C PRO A 151 -0.48 -0.21 -17.18
N SER A 152 -0.23 -0.37 -18.49
CA SER A 152 0.26 0.72 -19.33
C SER A 152 -0.82 1.79 -19.52
N PRO A 153 -0.47 3.10 -19.51
CA PRO A 153 -1.43 4.16 -19.83
C PRO A 153 -1.96 4.09 -21.28
N ASN A 154 -1.25 3.37 -22.16
CA ASN A 154 -1.65 3.17 -23.56
C ASN A 154 -2.40 1.84 -23.78
N ALA A 155 -2.72 1.10 -22.71
CA ALA A 155 -3.42 -0.17 -22.81
C ALA A 155 -4.87 0.04 -23.26
N ASN A 156 -5.35 -0.81 -24.17
CA ASN A 156 -6.76 -0.84 -24.55
C ASN A 156 -7.62 -1.52 -23.48
N ILE A 157 -8.95 -1.39 -23.59
CA ILE A 157 -9.88 -1.90 -22.58
C ILE A 157 -9.77 -3.42 -22.35
N ASN A 158 -9.46 -4.21 -23.38
CA ASN A 158 -9.32 -5.66 -23.24
C ASN A 158 -8.05 -6.02 -22.45
N GLN A 159 -6.96 -5.30 -22.69
CA GLN A 159 -5.72 -5.44 -21.92
C GLN A 159 -5.94 -5.05 -20.45
N LEU A 160 -6.60 -3.91 -20.20
CA LEU A 160 -6.91 -3.46 -18.83
C LEU A 160 -7.78 -4.48 -18.07
N LYS A 161 -8.83 -5.01 -18.71
CA LYS A 161 -9.67 -6.07 -18.11
C LYS A 161 -8.86 -7.32 -17.78
N SER A 162 -7.93 -7.72 -18.66
CA SER A 162 -7.05 -8.87 -18.41
C SER A 162 -6.14 -8.65 -17.22
N VAL A 163 -5.51 -7.47 -17.12
CA VAL A 163 -4.60 -7.17 -16.00
C VAL A 163 -5.37 -7.09 -14.68
N PHE A 164 -6.52 -6.42 -14.64
CA PHE A 164 -7.35 -6.34 -13.43
C PHE A 164 -7.87 -7.74 -13.02
N SER A 165 -8.32 -8.55 -13.98
CA SER A 165 -8.75 -9.92 -13.69
C SER A 165 -7.63 -10.78 -13.12
N SER A 166 -6.37 -10.55 -13.52
CA SER A 166 -5.21 -11.25 -12.93
C SER A 166 -4.98 -10.91 -11.45
N LYS A 167 -5.59 -9.82 -10.97
CA LYS A 167 -5.58 -9.38 -9.57
C LYS A 167 -6.91 -9.68 -8.85
N GLY A 168 -7.78 -10.48 -9.46
CA GLY A 168 -9.11 -10.80 -8.90
C GLY A 168 -10.12 -9.65 -8.99
N LEU A 169 -9.83 -8.62 -9.78
CA LEU A 169 -10.69 -7.45 -9.97
C LEU A 169 -11.48 -7.56 -11.27
N ASN A 170 -12.77 -7.23 -11.22
CA ASN A 170 -13.67 -7.34 -12.37
C ASN A 170 -13.76 -6.01 -13.16
N ALA A 171 -14.59 -5.98 -14.21
CA ALA A 171 -14.77 -4.79 -15.05
C ALA A 171 -15.37 -3.58 -14.31
N ARG A 172 -16.20 -3.81 -13.28
CA ARG A 172 -16.73 -2.75 -12.41
C ARG A 172 -15.60 -2.15 -11.58
N ASP A 173 -14.73 -2.98 -11.02
CA ASP A 173 -13.57 -2.52 -10.25
C ASP A 173 -12.62 -1.70 -11.12
N LEU A 174 -12.37 -2.14 -12.35
CA LEU A 174 -11.63 -1.36 -13.34
C LEU A 174 -12.25 0.02 -13.56
N ALA A 175 -13.56 0.09 -13.81
CA ALA A 175 -14.24 1.36 -14.06
C ALA A 175 -14.17 2.30 -12.84
N VAL A 176 -14.39 1.78 -11.63
CA VAL A 176 -14.36 2.57 -10.39
C VAL A 176 -12.95 3.03 -10.06
N LEU A 177 -11.95 2.15 -10.14
CA LEU A 177 -10.55 2.46 -9.78
C LEU A 177 -9.83 3.31 -10.85
N SER A 178 -10.41 3.46 -12.04
CA SER A 178 -9.91 4.40 -13.06
C SER A 178 -10.34 5.85 -12.81
N GLY A 179 -11.25 6.10 -11.85
CA GLY A 179 -11.71 7.45 -11.48
C GLY A 179 -10.82 8.18 -10.48
N ASN A 180 -9.59 7.70 -10.27
CA ASN A 180 -8.61 8.24 -9.33
C ASN A 180 -7.81 9.43 -9.89
#